data_AF-A0A7K2QG72-F1
#
_entry.id   AF-A0A7K2QG72-F1
#
_cell.length_a   1.000
_cell.length_b   1.000
_cell.length_c   1.000
_cell.angle_alpha   90.00
_cell.angle_beta   90.00
_cell.angle_gamma   90.00
#
_symmetry.space_group_name_H-M   'P 1'
#
loop_
_entity.id
_entity.type
_entity.pdbx_description
1 polymer ?
#
loop_
_entity_poly.entity_id
_entity_poly.type
_entity_poly.pdbx_seq_one_letter_code
_entity_poly.pdbx_strand_id
1 'polypeptide(L)'
;MGAADEQDRQDGEGWLTKAEVRELWPQVRAISITAVARANSVRMSAAPSQDLTGEPTYHAADVRQVAARIARGEAQVAPWQRADSDAACEDATPVPPVRQQVGWGADNVPGLILLAIIVGLMLWSLTAPD
;
A
#
# COMPACT_ATOMS: atom_id res chain seq x y z
N MET A 1 40.26 25.03 8.00
CA MET A 1 39.16 24.39 8.73
C MET A 1 37.96 25.32 8.67
N GLY A 2 36.78 24.86 8.22
CA GLY A 2 35.54 25.68 8.26
C GLY A 2 34.79 25.83 6.94
N ALA A 3 34.55 24.73 6.21
CA ALA A 3 33.62 24.72 5.07
C ALA A 3 32.80 23.42 5.02
N ALA A 4 33.36 22.31 5.50
CA ALA A 4 32.63 21.06 5.65
C ALA A 4 31.60 21.11 6.81
N ASP A 5 31.92 21.77 7.92
CA ASP A 5 31.04 21.84 9.10
C ASP A 5 29.82 22.77 8.92
N GLU A 6 29.85 23.70 7.95
CA GLU A 6 28.73 24.62 7.70
C GLU A 6 27.68 24.00 6.76
N GLN A 7 28.11 23.16 5.80
CA GLN A 7 27.23 22.49 4.86
C GLN A 7 26.40 21.40 5.55
N ASP A 8 26.99 20.66 6.51
CA ASP A 8 26.28 19.69 7.35
C ASP A 8 25.26 20.35 8.28
N ARG A 9 25.48 21.63 8.62
CA ARG A 9 24.60 22.39 9.53
C ARG A 9 23.34 22.92 8.83
N GLN A 10 23.43 23.31 7.56
CA GLN A 10 22.26 23.81 6.79
C GLN A 10 21.36 22.68 6.27
N ASP A 11 21.94 21.50 6.07
CA ASP A 11 21.27 20.28 5.65
C ASP A 11 20.23 19.74 6.64
N GLY A 12 20.31 20.17 7.90
CA GLY A 12 19.43 19.75 9.01
C GLY A 12 18.35 20.76 9.39
N GLU A 13 18.36 21.98 8.82
CA GLU A 13 17.52 23.11 9.24
C GLU A 13 16.33 23.39 8.29
N GLY A 14 16.04 22.47 7.35
CA GLY A 14 15.04 22.64 6.30
C GLY A 14 13.80 21.73 6.41
N TRP A 15 12.74 22.14 5.70
CA TRP A 15 11.56 21.34 5.44
C TRP A 15 11.62 20.77 4.02
N LEU A 16 11.41 19.47 3.87
CA LEU A 16 11.41 18.76 2.60
C LEU A 16 9.97 18.56 2.11
N THR A 17 9.79 18.71 0.82
CA THR A 17 8.57 18.30 0.12
C THR A 17 8.49 16.78 0.02
N LYS A 18 7.31 16.25 -0.24
CA LYS A 18 7.12 14.81 -0.48
C LYS A 18 7.96 14.27 -1.64
N ALA A 19 8.20 15.11 -2.67
CA ALA A 19 9.06 14.76 -3.79
C ALA A 19 10.52 14.56 -3.34
N GLU A 20 11.05 15.47 -2.52
CA GLU A 20 12.42 15.35 -1.98
C GLU A 20 12.55 14.17 -1.00
N VAL A 21 11.50 13.90 -0.20
CA VAL A 21 11.48 12.72 0.68
C VAL A 21 11.50 11.42 -0.13
N ARG A 22 10.85 11.39 -1.31
CA ARG A 22 10.89 10.22 -2.20
C ARG A 22 12.32 9.92 -2.67
N GLU A 23 13.10 10.94 -3.00
CA GLU A 23 14.50 10.76 -3.41
C GLU A 23 15.35 10.18 -2.26
N LEU A 24 15.05 10.54 -1.02
CA LEU A 24 15.74 10.01 0.17
C LEU A 24 15.25 8.62 0.59
N TRP A 25 13.98 8.29 0.33
CA TRP A 25 13.37 7.01 0.65
C TRP A 25 12.95 6.26 -0.62
N PRO A 26 13.90 5.87 -1.51
CA PRO A 26 13.56 5.15 -2.73
C PRO A 26 12.92 3.78 -2.43
N GLN A 27 13.16 3.26 -1.23
CA GLN A 27 12.66 1.98 -0.72
C GLN A 27 11.17 2.05 -0.30
N VAL A 28 10.57 3.24 -0.23
CA VAL A 28 9.20 3.47 0.25
C VAL A 28 8.33 3.96 -0.90
N ARG A 29 7.13 3.39 -1.03
CA ARG A 29 6.15 3.83 -2.05
C ARG A 29 5.74 5.28 -1.80
N ALA A 30 5.63 6.07 -2.86
CA ALA A 30 5.26 7.49 -2.78
C ALA A 30 3.92 7.74 -2.05
N ILE A 31 2.93 6.86 -2.23
CA ILE A 31 1.63 6.93 -1.56
C ILE A 31 1.74 6.68 -0.03
N SER A 32 2.79 6.00 0.40
CA SER A 32 3.00 5.59 1.79
C SER A 32 3.92 6.51 2.58
N ILE A 33 4.56 7.50 1.94
CA ILE A 33 5.52 8.41 2.58
C ILE A 33 4.95 9.04 3.86
N THR A 34 3.74 9.60 3.81
CA THR A 34 3.10 10.21 4.99
C THR A 34 2.84 9.21 6.12
N ALA A 35 2.44 7.98 5.78
CA ALA A 35 2.18 6.94 6.77
C ALA A 35 3.48 6.49 7.46
N VAL A 36 4.55 6.29 6.68
CA VAL A 36 5.88 5.91 7.19
C VAL A 36 6.48 7.04 8.03
N ALA A 37 6.34 8.30 7.59
CA ALA A 37 6.76 9.46 8.35
C ALA A 37 6.07 9.53 9.73
N ARG A 38 4.75 9.33 9.78
CA ARG A 38 4.00 9.26 11.05
C ARG A 38 4.45 8.10 11.93
N ALA A 39 4.60 6.90 11.37
CA ALA A 39 5.02 5.72 12.12
C ALA A 39 6.42 5.85 12.74
N ASN A 40 7.29 6.65 12.13
CA ASN A 40 8.65 6.90 12.60
C ASN A 40 8.82 8.27 13.29
N SER A 41 7.72 8.93 13.64
CA SER A 41 7.71 10.21 14.38
C SER A 41 8.48 11.34 13.68
N VAL A 42 8.48 11.36 12.35
CA VAL A 42 9.03 12.47 11.57
C VAL A 42 8.16 13.71 11.80
N ARG A 43 8.79 14.83 12.15
CA ARG A 43 8.08 16.10 12.25
C ARG A 43 7.56 16.53 10.89
N MET A 44 6.26 16.82 10.84
CA MET A 44 5.55 17.27 9.65
C MET A 44 4.95 18.65 9.91
N SER A 45 5.04 19.54 8.93
CA SER A 45 4.32 20.80 8.93
C SER A 45 3.17 20.70 7.94
N ALA A 46 1.97 21.02 8.42
CA ALA A 46 0.78 21.20 7.60
C ALA A 46 0.69 22.62 7.01
N ALA A 47 1.71 23.46 7.25
CA ALA A 47 1.78 24.76 6.60
C ALA A 47 1.74 24.53 5.09
N PRO A 48 0.94 25.31 4.33
CA PRO A 48 0.97 25.24 2.89
C PRO A 48 2.43 25.39 2.47
N SER A 49 2.95 24.36 1.80
CA SER A 49 4.17 24.49 1.01
C SER A 49 4.04 25.76 0.15
N GLN A 50 5.14 26.45 -0.14
CA GLN A 50 5.11 27.54 -1.13
C GLN A 50 4.54 27.06 -2.48
N ASP A 51 4.54 25.75 -2.70
CA ASP A 51 3.75 25.06 -3.70
C ASP A 51 2.31 24.87 -3.20
N LEU A 52 1.34 25.51 -3.88
CA LEU A 52 -0.08 25.62 -3.55
C LEU A 52 -0.85 24.28 -3.50
N THR A 53 -0.16 23.14 -3.50
CA THR A 53 -0.71 21.78 -3.52
C THR A 53 -1.31 21.34 -2.19
N GLY A 54 -1.01 22.05 -1.09
CA GLY A 54 -1.47 21.70 0.25
C GLY A 54 -0.85 20.41 0.80
N GLU A 55 0.23 19.92 0.17
CA GLU A 55 0.95 18.74 0.66
C GLU A 55 1.80 19.09 1.89
N PRO A 56 1.88 18.17 2.89
CA PRO A 56 2.69 18.38 4.08
C PRO A 56 4.17 18.40 3.73
N THR A 57 4.93 19.17 4.50
CA THR A 57 6.40 19.16 4.44
C THR A 57 6.98 18.40 5.64
N TYR A 58 8.17 17.83 5.48
CA TYR A 58 8.80 16.90 6.43
C TYR A 58 10.15 17.44 6.89
N HIS A 59 10.46 17.36 8.18
CA HIS A 59 11.72 17.89 8.70
C HIS A 59 12.92 17.09 8.15
N ALA A 60 13.88 17.78 7.51
CA ALA A 60 14.97 17.15 6.77
C ALA A 60 15.81 16.19 7.63
N ALA A 61 16.20 16.62 8.84
CA ALA A 61 17.01 15.79 9.74
C ALA A 61 16.29 14.48 10.14
N ASP A 62 15.00 14.56 10.41
CA ASP A 62 14.19 13.41 10.83
C ASP A 62 14.04 12.43 9.66
N VAL A 63 13.84 12.96 8.44
CA VAL A 63 13.76 12.15 7.21
C VAL A 63 15.08 11.41 6.94
N ARG A 64 16.22 12.09 7.05
CA ARG A 64 17.55 11.48 6.86
C ARG A 64 17.84 10.42 7.93
N GLN A 65 17.50 10.69 9.19
CA GLN A 65 17.63 9.74 10.28
C GLN A 65 16.79 8.48 10.02
N VAL A 66 15.54 8.65 9.58
CA VAL A 66 14.68 7.53 9.23
C VAL A 66 15.20 6.81 7.99
N ALA A 67 15.73 7.51 6.98
CA ALA A 67 16.35 6.87 5.81
C ALA A 67 17.48 5.91 6.22
N ALA A 68 18.36 6.36 7.12
CA ALA A 68 19.44 5.53 7.66
C ALA A 68 18.92 4.34 8.49
N ARG A 69 17.78 4.49 9.17
CA ARG A 69 17.11 3.39 9.89
C ARG A 69 16.41 2.40 8.96
N ILE A 70 15.81 2.88 7.86
CA ILE A 70 15.20 2.03 6.83
C ILE A 70 16.28 1.16 6.20
N ALA A 71 17.42 1.75 5.80
CA ALA A 71 18.56 1.02 5.24
C ALA A 71 19.11 -0.07 6.18
N ARG A 72 18.99 0.13 7.50
CA ARG A 72 19.37 -0.86 8.52
C ARG A 72 18.25 -1.85 8.89
N GLY A 73 17.04 -1.70 8.33
CA GLY A 73 15.87 -2.51 8.67
C GLY A 73 15.27 -2.20 10.05
N GLU A 74 15.66 -1.11 10.69
CA GLU A 74 15.25 -0.70 12.05
C GLU A 74 14.07 0.28 12.07
N ALA A 75 13.66 0.78 10.90
CA ALA A 75 12.53 1.67 10.76
C ALA A 75 11.20 0.89 10.66
N GLN A 76 10.13 1.50 11.14
CA GLN A 76 8.78 0.96 11.02
C GLN A 76 8.28 1.19 9.59
N VAL A 77 8.45 0.19 8.73
CA VAL A 77 7.95 0.16 7.35
C VAL A 77 7.24 -1.17 7.13
N ALA A 78 5.92 -1.12 6.92
CA ALA A 78 5.13 -2.31 6.63
C ALA A 78 5.50 -2.86 5.24
N PRO A 79 5.36 -4.19 4.99
CA PRO A 79 5.73 -4.79 3.70
C PRO A 79 5.07 -4.08 2.51
N TRP A 80 3.76 -3.87 2.55
CA TRP A 80 2.99 -3.20 1.48
C TRP A 80 3.36 -1.72 1.25
N GLN A 81 4.17 -1.12 2.13
CA GLN A 81 4.67 0.25 1.98
C GLN A 81 6.03 0.29 1.27
N ARG A 82 6.70 -0.85 1.09
CA ARG A 82 7.99 -0.90 0.39
C ARG A 82 7.80 -0.82 -1.12
N ALA A 83 8.69 -0.08 -1.77
CA ALA A 83 8.75 -0.01 -3.23
C ALA A 83 9.10 -1.40 -3.81
N ASP A 84 9.99 -2.15 -3.15
CA ASP A 84 10.38 -3.51 -3.55
C ASP A 84 9.23 -4.53 -3.42
N SER A 85 8.14 -4.22 -2.73
CA SER A 85 6.94 -5.06 -2.79
C SER A 85 6.24 -5.00 -4.13
N ASP A 86 6.63 -4.08 -5.04
CA ASP A 86 6.31 -4.24 -6.47
C ASP A 86 7.17 -5.30 -7.16
N ALA A 87 8.37 -5.65 -6.69
CA ALA A 87 9.06 -6.82 -7.24
C ALA A 87 8.34 -8.14 -6.88
N ALA A 88 7.61 -8.19 -5.76
CA ALA A 88 6.63 -9.25 -5.49
C ALA A 88 5.30 -9.09 -6.25
N CYS A 89 5.04 -7.90 -6.82
CA CYS A 89 3.88 -7.61 -7.68
C CYS A 89 4.20 -7.71 -9.19
N GLU A 90 5.48 -7.75 -9.58
CA GLU A 90 5.97 -7.84 -10.97
C GLU A 90 6.74 -9.15 -11.23
N ASP A 91 7.28 -9.85 -10.21
CA ASP A 91 7.48 -11.31 -10.29
C ASP A 91 6.14 -12.05 -10.20
N ALA A 92 5.10 -11.35 -9.74
CA ALA A 92 3.78 -11.51 -10.31
C ALA A 92 3.74 -10.89 -11.72
N THR A 93 4.53 -11.47 -12.64
CA THR A 93 3.87 -11.84 -13.89
C THR A 93 2.56 -12.47 -13.44
N PRO A 94 1.40 -12.04 -13.94
CA PRO A 94 0.26 -12.93 -13.86
C PRO A 94 0.69 -14.11 -14.74
N VAL A 95 1.41 -15.09 -14.16
CA VAL A 95 0.93 -16.45 -14.18
C VAL A 95 -0.54 -16.22 -13.89
N PRO A 96 -1.42 -16.25 -14.92
CA PRO A 96 -2.85 -16.13 -14.65
C PRO A 96 -3.02 -17.09 -13.50
N PRO A 97 -3.66 -16.68 -12.39
CA PRO A 97 -3.79 -17.57 -11.25
C PRO A 97 -4.11 -18.90 -11.89
N VAL A 98 -3.34 -19.95 -11.59
CA VAL A 98 -3.85 -21.27 -11.85
C VAL A 98 -5.13 -21.20 -11.05
N ARG A 99 -6.18 -20.82 -11.78
CA ARG A 99 -7.52 -21.21 -11.55
C ARG A 99 -7.19 -22.70 -11.48
N GLN A 100 -7.14 -23.21 -10.25
CA GLN A 100 -8.22 -24.07 -9.92
C GLN A 100 -9.44 -23.42 -10.58
N GLN A 101 -9.66 -23.81 -11.84
CA GLN A 101 -10.97 -24.00 -12.35
C GLN A 101 -11.56 -24.95 -11.29
N VAL A 102 -11.95 -24.41 -10.13
CA VAL A 102 -13.33 -24.49 -9.75
C VAL A 102 -14.00 -23.85 -10.94
N GLY A 103 -14.19 -24.70 -11.96
CA GLY A 103 -15.12 -24.40 -12.97
C GLY A 103 -16.38 -24.12 -12.18
N TRP A 104 -16.79 -22.87 -12.20
CA TRP A 104 -18.13 -22.61 -12.69
C TRP A 104 -18.19 -23.01 -14.18
N GLY A 105 -17.74 -24.24 -14.46
CA GLY A 105 -18.01 -24.99 -15.65
C GLY A 105 -19.48 -25.29 -15.58
N ALA A 106 -20.04 -25.56 -16.75
CA ALA A 106 -21.43 -25.89 -16.95
C ALA A 106 -21.96 -27.05 -16.07
N ASP A 107 -21.12 -27.69 -15.25
CA ASP A 107 -21.43 -28.78 -14.32
C ASP A 107 -22.41 -28.43 -13.19
N ASN A 108 -22.56 -27.16 -12.80
CA ASN A 108 -23.53 -26.78 -11.75
C ASN A 108 -24.95 -26.53 -12.29
N VAL A 109 -25.12 -26.44 -13.62
CA VAL A 109 -26.42 -26.28 -14.28
C VAL A 109 -27.36 -27.46 -13.98
N PRO A 110 -26.96 -28.74 -14.15
CA PRO A 110 -27.82 -29.87 -13.80
C PRO A 110 -28.16 -29.91 -12.30
N GLY A 111 -27.22 -29.52 -11.42
CA GLY A 111 -27.46 -29.43 -9.99
C GLY A 111 -28.51 -28.38 -9.62
N LEU A 112 -28.45 -27.19 -10.22
CA LEU A 112 -29.44 -26.12 -10.03
C LEU A 112 -30.82 -26.48 -10.60
N ILE A 113 -30.87 -27.17 -11.74
CA ILE A 113 -32.13 -27.67 -12.32
C ILE A 113 -32.77 -28.71 -11.39
N LEU A 114 -31.99 -29.68 -10.90
CA LEU A 114 -32.50 -30.70 -9.98
C LEU A 114 -33.01 -30.06 -8.68
N LEU A 115 -32.28 -29.08 -8.14
CA LEU A 115 -32.69 -28.33 -6.95
C LEU A 115 -34.02 -27.59 -7.18
N ALA A 116 -34.17 -26.92 -8.33
CA ALA A 116 -35.40 -26.22 -8.69
C ALA A 116 -36.60 -27.18 -8.84
N ILE A 117 -36.39 -28.38 -9.40
CA ILE A 117 -37.43 -29.42 -9.49
C ILE A 117 -37.83 -29.92 -8.10
N ILE A 118 -36.87 -30.20 -7.21
CA ILE A 118 -37.14 -30.67 -5.84
C ILE A 118 -37.94 -29.60 -5.06
N VAL A 119 -37.54 -28.33 -5.17
CA VAL A 119 -38.25 -27.22 -4.51
C VAL A 119 -39.66 -27.06 -5.09
N GLY A 120 -39.83 -27.17 -6.41
CA GLY A 120 -41.13 -27.13 -7.07
C GLY A 120 -42.05 -28.27 -6.62
N LEU A 121 -41.53 -29.49 -6.51
CA LEU A 121 -42.28 -30.66 -6.02
C LEU A 121 -42.67 -30.50 -4.54
N MET A 122 -41.75 -30.03 -3.68
CA MET A 122 -42.03 -29.76 -2.27
C MET A 122 -43.13 -28.69 -2.11
N LEU A 123 -43.06 -27.60 -2.87
CA LEU A 123 -44.12 -26.60 -2.87
C LEU A 123 -45.43 -27.20 -3.36
N TRP A 124 -45.42 -27.95 -4.47
CA TRP A 124 -46.63 -28.56 -5.01
C TRP A 124 -47.27 -29.55 -4.03
N SER A 125 -46.49 -30.35 -3.31
CA SER A 125 -46.98 -31.26 -2.25
C SER A 125 -47.55 -30.51 -1.05
N LEU A 126 -47.15 -29.26 -0.79
CA LEU A 126 -47.72 -28.42 0.24
C LEU A 126 -48.98 -27.68 -0.21
N THR A 127 -49.19 -27.53 -1.53
CA THR A 127 -50.36 -26.81 -2.09
C THR A 127 -51.41 -27.72 -2.73
N ALA A 128 -51.10 -29.00 -2.98
CA ALA A 128 -52.05 -29.94 -3.54
C ALA A 128 -53.06 -30.37 -2.45
N PRO A 129 -54.37 -30.11 -2.63
CA PRO A 129 -55.39 -30.74 -1.81
C PRO A 129 -55.46 -32.24 -2.15
N ASP A 130 -55.71 -33.07 -1.13
CA ASP A 130 -55.97 -34.52 -1.25
C ASP A 130 -57.02 -34.84 -2.33
#